data_AF-A0A2V9J5X1-F1
#
_entry.id   AF-A0A2V9J5X1-F1
#
_cell.length_a   1.000
_cell.length_b   1.000
_cell.length_c   1.000
_cell.angle_alpha   90.00
_cell.angle_beta   90.00
_cell.angle_gamma   90.00
#
_symmetry.space_group_name_H-M   'P 1'
#
loop_
_entity.id
_entity.type
_entity.pdbx_description
1 polymer ?
#
loop_
_entity_poly.entity_id
_entity_poly.type
_entity_poly.pdbx_seq_one_letter_code
_entity_poly.pdbx_strand_id
1 'polypeptide(L)'
;MSKGFLWHIFLASCLMAGNRLSAQTSNWPEIQQHYKRAQEALEAKQDAVAIKEFREIVRLDPKNASAHANLGVIAFTQKDYARAAKEFRAA
;
A
#
# COMPACT_ATOMS: atom_id res chain seq x y z
N MET A 1 -37.27 -44.09 24.52
CA MET A 1 -36.87 -44.24 23.11
C MET A 1 -36.81 -42.84 22.51
N SER A 2 -35.71 -42.11 22.67
CA SER A 2 -34.50 -42.12 21.82
C SER A 2 -34.78 -41.79 20.35
N LYS A 3 -34.50 -40.52 20.02
CA LYS A 3 -33.83 -39.91 18.85
C LYS A 3 -33.95 -38.41 19.10
N GLY A 4 -32.95 -37.74 19.68
CA GLY A 4 -31.65 -37.47 19.05
C GLY A 4 -31.90 -36.41 17.96
N PHE A 5 -31.24 -35.28 17.86
CA PHE A 5 -29.98 -34.81 18.41
C PHE A 5 -29.91 -33.36 17.90
N LEU A 6 -29.77 -32.39 18.80
CA LEU A 6 -29.12 -31.10 18.57
C LEU A 6 -29.40 -30.35 17.24
N TRP A 7 -30.41 -29.48 17.21
CA TRP A 7 -30.38 -28.29 16.33
C TRP A 7 -30.48 -26.96 17.08
N HIS A 8 -30.31 -26.97 18.41
CA HIS A 8 -30.23 -25.76 19.23
C HIS A 8 -28.79 -25.24 19.46
N ILE A 9 -27.93 -25.35 18.45
CA ILE A 9 -26.55 -24.84 18.42
C ILE A 9 -26.44 -24.13 17.06
N PHE A 10 -26.31 -22.80 16.86
CA PHE A 10 -25.73 -21.70 17.60
C PHE A 10 -26.56 -20.42 17.37
N LEU A 11 -27.17 -19.86 18.42
CA LEU A 11 -27.42 -18.42 18.50
C LEU A 11 -26.30 -17.82 19.36
N ALA A 12 -25.09 -17.70 18.81
CA ALA A 12 -23.98 -16.96 19.39
C ALA A 12 -22.82 -16.87 18.40
N SER A 13 -22.74 -15.76 17.66
CA SER A 13 -21.48 -15.01 17.42
C SER A 13 -21.79 -13.80 16.54
N CYS A 14 -22.50 -12.85 17.14
CA CYS A 14 -22.28 -11.45 16.82
C CYS A 14 -20.88 -11.11 17.36
N LEU A 15 -19.83 -11.25 16.53
CA LEU A 15 -18.46 -10.74 16.72
C LEU A 15 -17.63 -11.07 15.47
N MET A 16 -17.97 -10.44 14.34
CA MET A 16 -17.00 -10.16 13.26
C MET A 16 -17.13 -8.68 12.88
N ALA A 17 -17.24 -7.82 13.89
CA ALA A 17 -16.80 -6.44 13.77
C ALA A 17 -15.28 -6.47 14.00
N GLY A 18 -14.52 -6.20 12.95
CA GLY A 18 -13.06 -6.09 13.00
C GLY A 18 -12.39 -6.80 11.83
N ASN A 19 -12.00 -6.02 10.82
CA ASN A 19 -11.25 -6.41 9.63
C ASN A 19 -12.03 -7.08 8.49
N ARG A 20 -12.88 -6.28 7.82
CA ARG A 20 -12.90 -6.36 6.34
C ARG A 20 -11.62 -5.70 5.80
N LEU A 21 -10.45 -6.28 6.09
CA LEU A 21 -9.15 -5.82 5.58
C LEU A 21 -8.50 -6.89 4.71
N SER A 22 -9.26 -7.54 3.82
CA SER A 22 -8.69 -8.43 2.80
C SER A 22 -9.59 -8.69 1.59
N ALA A 23 -10.64 -7.88 1.39
CA ALA A 23 -11.20 -7.72 0.05
C ALA A 23 -10.29 -6.83 -0.84
N GLN A 24 -9.00 -6.75 -0.49
CA GLN A 24 -7.97 -6.14 -1.31
C GLN A 24 -7.65 -7.15 -2.40
N THR A 25 -8.37 -7.00 -3.51
CA THR A 25 -7.89 -7.40 -4.83
C THR A 25 -6.39 -7.19 -4.91
N SER A 26 -5.67 -8.13 -5.52
CA SER A 26 -4.25 -7.97 -5.79
C SER A 26 -4.06 -6.66 -6.58
N ASN A 27 -3.66 -5.59 -5.90
CA ASN A 27 -3.41 -4.27 -6.52
C ASN A 27 -2.10 -4.27 -7.32
N TRP A 28 -1.48 -5.44 -7.51
CA TRP A 28 -0.23 -5.63 -8.25
C TRP A 28 -0.26 -4.96 -9.63
N PRO A 29 -1.30 -5.09 -10.47
CA PRO A 29 -1.32 -4.41 -11.78
C PRO A 29 -1.35 -2.87 -11.68
N GLU A 30 -2.08 -2.33 -10.70
CA GLU A 30 -2.17 -0.88 -10.47
C GLU A 30 -0.83 -0.32 -9.97
N ILE A 31 -0.20 -1.01 -9.02
CA ILE A 31 1.14 -0.68 -8.52
C ILE A 31 2.16 -0.70 -9.68
N GLN A 32 2.15 -1.73 -10.54
CA GLN A 32 3.03 -1.79 -11.71
C GLN A 32 2.78 -0.64 -12.70
N GLN A 33 1.52 -0.26 -12.89
CA GLN A 33 1.16 0.85 -13.76
C GLN A 33 1.68 2.19 -13.22
N HIS A 34 1.60 2.42 -11.91
CA HIS A 34 2.19 3.60 -11.28
C HIS A 34 3.72 3.58 -11.36
N TYR A 35 4.35 2.41 -11.18
CA TYR A 35 5.81 2.28 -11.37
C TYR A 35 6.26 2.67 -12.78
N LYS A 36 5.54 2.20 -13.80
CA LYS A 36 5.82 2.53 -15.20
C LYS A 36 5.77 4.04 -15.44
N ARG A 37 4.71 4.71 -14.95
CA ARG A 37 4.56 6.17 -15.10
C ARG A 37 5.61 6.94 -14.30
N ALA A 38 5.95 6.47 -13.10
CA ALA A 38 6.99 7.08 -12.28
C ALA A 38 8.35 7.01 -12.99
N GLN A 39 8.67 5.86 -13.59
CA GLN A 39 9.91 5.65 -14.35
C GLN A 39 9.98 6.55 -15.59
N GLU A 40 8.91 6.60 -16.39
CA GLU A 40 8.80 7.50 -17.55
C GLU A 40 8.99 8.96 -17.14
N ALA A 41 8.41 9.35 -16.00
CA ALA A 41 8.58 10.70 -15.44
C ALA A 41 10.03 10.97 -15.00
N LEU A 42 10.72 10.00 -14.38
CA LEU A 42 12.13 10.15 -14.01
C LEU A 42 13.02 10.31 -15.25
N GLU A 43 12.78 9.53 -16.29
CA GLU A 43 13.48 9.64 -17.58
C GLU A 43 13.25 11.01 -18.24
N ALA A 44 12.02 11.53 -18.14
CA ALA A 44 11.65 12.86 -18.59
C ALA A 44 12.10 14.00 -17.64
N LYS A 45 12.77 13.68 -16.51
CA LYS A 45 13.16 14.63 -15.44
C LYS A 45 11.98 15.42 -14.86
N GLN A 46 10.80 14.81 -14.85
CA GLN A 46 9.56 15.38 -14.32
C GLN A 46 9.35 14.92 -12.87
N ASP A 47 10.19 15.39 -11.96
CA ASP A 47 10.21 14.99 -10.54
C ASP A 47 8.83 15.11 -9.87
N ALA A 48 8.06 16.15 -10.18
CA ALA A 48 6.73 16.35 -9.61
C ALA A 48 5.75 15.22 -9.99
N VAL A 49 5.85 14.72 -11.23
CA VAL A 49 5.04 13.61 -11.72
C VAL A 49 5.52 12.31 -11.09
N ALA A 50 6.83 12.06 -11.05
CA ALA A 50 7.40 10.87 -10.40
C ALA A 50 6.98 10.78 -8.92
N ILE A 51 7.09 11.89 -8.18
CA ILE A 51 6.63 11.98 -6.78
C ILE A 51 5.15 11.60 -6.65
N LYS A 52 4.30 12.11 -7.54
CA LYS A 52 2.87 11.82 -7.51
C LYS A 52 2.61 10.33 -7.68
N GLU A 53 3.22 9.71 -8.68
CA GLU A 53 3.03 8.28 -8.96
C GLU A 53 3.58 7.39 -7.83
N PHE A 54 4.74 7.72 -7.26
CA PHE A 54 5.27 6.97 -6.09
C PHE A 54 4.39 7.11 -4.85
N ARG A 55 3.74 8.26 -4.62
CA ARG A 55 2.77 8.39 -3.53
C ARG A 55 1.54 7.51 -3.72
N GLU A 56 1.08 7.30 -4.95
CA GLU A 56 -0.01 6.37 -5.21
C GLU A 56 0.42 4.93 -4.91
N ILE A 57 1.67 4.55 -5.23
CA ILE A 57 2.21 3.25 -4.80
C ILE A 57 2.19 3.13 -3.27
N VAL A 58 2.66 4.14 -2.53
CA VAL A 58 2.63 4.15 -1.06
C VAL A 58 1.18 4.11 -0.52
N ARG A 59 0.21 4.71 -1.22
CA ARG A 59 -1.21 4.63 -0.84
C ARG A 59 -1.76 3.21 -0.99
N LEU A 60 -1.37 2.52 -2.06
CA LEU A 60 -1.81 1.16 -2.37
C LEU A 60 -1.08 0.10 -1.53
N ASP A 61 0.21 0.31 -1.29
CA ASP A 61 1.11 -0.51 -0.48
C ASP A 61 1.97 0.40 0.42
N PRO A 62 1.50 0.69 1.65
CA PRO A 62 2.22 1.56 2.58
C PRO A 62 3.58 1.03 3.07
N LYS A 63 3.95 -0.21 2.73
CA LYS A 63 5.24 -0.81 3.09
C LYS A 63 6.13 -1.01 1.86
N ASN A 64 5.80 -0.35 0.75
CA ASN A 64 6.54 -0.52 -0.48
C ASN A 64 7.93 0.15 -0.39
N ALA A 65 8.94 -0.67 -0.08
CA ALA A 65 10.31 -0.21 0.15
C ALA A 65 10.86 0.62 -1.03
N SER A 66 10.64 0.14 -2.24
CA SER A 66 11.12 0.78 -3.47
C SER A 66 10.47 2.15 -3.71
N ALA A 67 9.18 2.32 -3.42
CA ALA A 67 8.51 3.61 -3.58
C ALA A 67 9.02 4.64 -2.56
N HIS A 68 9.20 4.23 -1.31
CA HIS A 68 9.80 5.07 -0.27
C HIS A 68 11.25 5.45 -0.62
N ALA A 69 12.06 4.50 -1.08
CA ALA A 69 13.44 4.78 -1.49
C ALA A 69 13.50 5.82 -2.62
N ASN A 70 12.65 5.68 -3.65
CA ASN A 70 12.60 6.64 -4.76
C ASN A 70 12.13 8.04 -4.31
N LEU A 71 11.10 8.12 -3.45
CA LEU A 71 10.68 9.40 -2.85
C LEU A 71 11.80 10.03 -2.03
N GLY A 72 12.58 9.22 -1.31
CA GLY A 72 13.74 9.65 -0.56
C GLY A 72 14.85 10.21 -1.44
N VAL A 73 15.17 9.53 -2.55
CA VAL A 73 16.16 10.00 -3.54
C VAL A 73 15.73 11.34 -4.13
N ILE A 74 14.48 11.48 -4.56
CA ILE A 74 13.98 12.74 -5.13
C ILE A 74 14.00 13.87 -4.09
N ALA A 75 13.62 13.60 -2.83
CA ALA A 75 13.72 14.60 -1.77
C ALA A 75 15.18 15.00 -1.50
N PHE A 76 16.10 14.04 -1.55
CA PHE A 76 17.53 14.27 -1.36
C PHE A 76 18.12 15.15 -2.47
N THR A 77 17.78 14.91 -3.74
CA THR A 77 18.23 15.76 -4.86
C THR A 77 17.68 17.18 -4.76
N GLN A 78 16.47 17.33 -4.22
CA GLN A 78 15.86 18.63 -3.89
C GLN A 78 16.43 19.29 -2.63
N LYS A 79 17.39 18.64 -1.95
CA LYS A 79 18.01 19.07 -0.69
C LYS A 79 17.04 19.11 0.50
N ASP A 80 15.86 18.50 0.39
CA ASP A 80 14.95 18.27 1.51
C ASP A 80 15.38 17.01 2.27
N TYR A 81 16.47 17.15 3.02
CA TYR A 81 17.08 16.05 3.76
C TYR A 81 16.19 15.50 4.87
N ALA A 82 15.36 16.36 5.47
CA ALA A 82 14.43 15.96 6.52
C ALA A 82 13.40 14.98 5.96
N ARG A 83 12.83 15.29 4.79
CA ARG A 83 11.90 14.40 4.12
C ARG A 83 12.60 13.17 3.56
N ALA A 84 13.78 13.32 2.96
CA ALA A 84 14.55 12.18 2.47
C ALA A 84 14.81 11.15 3.58
N ALA A 85 15.26 11.60 4.76
CA ALA A 85 15.49 10.74 5.91
C ALA A 85 14.20 10.09 6.46
N LYS A 86 13.03 10.72 6.29
CA LYS A 86 11.75 10.10 6.63
C LYS A 86 11.43 8.96 5.67
N GLU A 87 11.53 9.20 4.37
CA GLU A 87 11.20 8.21 3.35
C GLU A 87 12.20 7.04 3.38
N PHE A 88 13.50 7.30 3.53
CA PHE A 88 14.50 6.24 3.65
C PHE A 88 14.35 5.37 4.90
N ARG A 89 13.73 5.88 5.98
CA ARG A 89 13.40 5.07 7.16
C ARG A 89 12.15 4.23 6.97
N ALA A 90 11.29 4.59 6.02
CA ALA A 90 10.08 3.86 5.67
C ALA A 90 10.33 2.83 4.57
N ALA A 91 11.43 2.97 3.82
CA ALA A 91 11.92 2.00 2.84
C ALA A 91 12.49 0.74 3.53
#